data_AF-K9SGA4-F1
#
_entry.id   AF-K9SGA4-F1
#
_cell.length_a   1.000
_cell.length_b   1.000
_cell.length_c   1.000
_cell.angle_alpha   90.00
_cell.angle_beta   90.00
_cell.angle_gamma   90.00
#
_symmetry.space_group_name_H-M   'P 1'
#
loop_
_entity.id
_entity.type
_entity.pdbx_description
1 polymer ?
#
loop_
_entity_poly.entity_id
_entity_poly.type
_entity_poly.pdbx_seq_one_letter_code
_entity_poly.pdbx_strand_id
1 'polypeptide(L)'
;MENCRNAIEEIVLEEINTQLNRLGQDARRNINMGEVVAYALNRLPPMYATTQKGWIQQRKLARDRLQHQVNSAVRQALMGVRRDPLRTSDPLPPTELQSQARSLLKLQRILDRDDLKWKDVPPAVAAAIATPEARLIPRQPASFARRSVQDIKSYLRRSKSYKPRSSDNSVRVSEQDFRASSEVREFESYMAGAVYNYSNILENLVTSVALRQIAKLNPEVVDQLNMDDVVAYALNRLPPMYATSDRGLKKLRQKIKDEMTHEIAAVVRRAVSKIAQEPVRLLPPLPFERFNDEQDEALSKLQEILKRKDITWQNVADVIEAVLDNGGLQGLDSPTTTQMGH
;
A
#
# COMPACT_ATOMS: atom_id res chain seq x y z
N MET A 1 -6.51 -4.77 6.98
CA MET A 1 -6.07 -3.81 8.01
C MET A 1 -5.95 -2.46 7.38
N GLU A 2 -6.75 -1.52 7.83
CA GLU A 2 -7.00 -0.29 7.06
C GLU A 2 -6.39 0.93 7.77
N ASN A 3 -6.32 0.93 9.10
CA ASN A 3 -6.00 2.14 9.87
C ASN A 3 -4.71 2.07 10.70
N CYS A 4 -3.86 1.06 10.48
CA CYS A 4 -2.52 1.01 11.08
C CYS A 4 -1.44 0.88 10.00
N ARG A 5 -0.34 1.62 10.12
CA ARG A 5 0.77 1.65 9.14
C ARG A 5 2.11 1.71 9.84
N ASN A 6 3.12 1.07 9.24
CA ASN A 6 4.48 1.10 9.74
C ASN A 6 5.25 2.34 9.24
N ALA A 7 5.59 3.25 10.16
CA ALA A 7 6.26 4.51 9.87
C ALA A 7 7.67 4.36 9.26
N ILE A 8 8.32 3.21 9.49
CA ILE A 8 9.67 2.97 8.96
C ILE A 8 9.67 2.70 7.45
N GLU A 9 8.54 2.29 6.87
CA GLU A 9 8.43 1.98 5.43
C GLU A 9 8.76 3.19 4.55
N GLU A 10 8.17 4.34 4.87
CA GLU A 10 8.42 5.59 4.14
C GLU A 10 9.91 5.97 4.19
N ILE A 11 10.53 5.88 5.37
CA ILE A 11 11.93 6.29 5.58
C ILE A 11 12.88 5.34 4.84
N VAL A 12 12.58 4.04 4.85
CA VAL A 12 13.34 3.04 4.08
C VAL A 12 13.25 3.31 2.58
N LEU A 13 12.07 3.65 2.07
CA LEU A 13 11.88 4.01 0.66
C LEU A 13 12.61 5.30 0.27
N GLU A 14 12.56 6.33 1.11
CA GLU A 14 13.32 7.58 0.94
C GLU A 14 14.84 7.29 0.85
N GLU A 15 15.36 6.44 1.72
CA GLU A 15 16.79 6.07 1.75
C GLU A 15 17.19 5.19 0.56
N ILE A 16 16.36 4.20 0.17
CA ILE A 16 16.58 3.37 -1.02
C ILE A 16 16.70 4.26 -2.25
N ASN A 17 15.77 5.21 -2.43
CA ASN A 17 15.81 6.16 -3.54
C ASN A 17 17.08 7.03 -3.51
N THR A 18 17.48 7.48 -2.33
CA THR A 18 18.70 8.29 -2.14
C THR A 18 19.96 7.50 -2.53
N GLN A 19 20.10 6.26 -2.07
CA GLN A 19 21.26 5.42 -2.40
C GLN A 19 21.27 4.98 -3.87
N LEU A 20 20.10 4.62 -4.43
CA LEU A 20 19.97 4.27 -5.85
C LEU A 20 20.34 5.42 -6.78
N ASN A 21 19.97 6.66 -6.42
CA ASN A 21 20.31 7.84 -7.20
C ASN A 21 21.84 8.08 -7.29
N ARG A 22 22.62 7.50 -6.37
CA ARG A 22 24.09 7.53 -6.40
C ARG A 22 24.70 6.40 -7.25
N LEU A 23 23.94 5.35 -7.54
CA LEU A 23 24.38 4.23 -8.37
C LEU A 23 24.24 4.53 -9.87
N GLY A 24 25.11 3.96 -10.70
CA GLY A 24 25.03 4.04 -12.18
C GLY A 24 23.76 3.39 -12.75
N GLN A 25 23.35 3.80 -13.95
CA GLN A 25 22.08 3.34 -14.56
C GLN A 25 22.02 1.82 -14.77
N ASP A 26 23.15 1.15 -15.04
CA ASP A 26 23.20 -0.29 -15.27
C ASP A 26 22.95 -1.10 -13.99
N ALA A 27 23.50 -0.64 -12.86
CA ALA A 27 23.23 -1.24 -11.55
C ALA A 27 21.75 -1.13 -11.18
N ARG A 28 21.09 0.01 -11.50
CA ARG A 28 19.66 0.21 -11.21
C ARG A 28 18.75 -0.77 -11.96
N ARG A 29 19.12 -1.20 -13.17
CA ARG A 29 18.30 -2.12 -13.99
C ARG A 29 18.21 -3.53 -13.38
N ASN A 30 19.21 -3.90 -12.58
CA ASN A 30 19.37 -5.23 -12.01
C ASN A 30 18.94 -5.32 -10.54
N ILE A 31 18.25 -4.31 -10.01
CA ILE A 31 17.81 -4.30 -8.60
C ILE A 31 16.29 -4.47 -8.54
N ASN A 32 15.83 -5.42 -7.73
CA ASN A 32 14.41 -5.58 -7.43
C ASN A 32 14.04 -4.78 -6.17
N MET A 33 13.30 -3.68 -6.34
CA MET A 33 12.94 -2.78 -5.24
C MET A 33 12.17 -3.48 -4.13
N GLY A 34 11.19 -4.33 -4.46
CA GLY A 34 10.40 -5.03 -3.46
C GLY A 34 11.27 -5.88 -2.54
N GLU A 35 12.23 -6.61 -3.12
CA GLU A 35 13.18 -7.44 -2.36
C GLU A 35 14.12 -6.60 -1.49
N VAL A 36 14.59 -5.44 -1.99
CA VAL A 36 15.42 -4.51 -1.21
C VAL A 36 14.63 -3.98 -0.01
N VAL A 37 13.38 -3.57 -0.23
CA VAL A 37 12.48 -3.06 0.82
C VAL A 37 12.24 -4.15 1.87
N ALA A 38 11.78 -5.34 1.46
CA ALA A 38 11.52 -6.43 2.39
C ALA A 38 12.78 -6.87 3.16
N TYR A 39 13.94 -6.91 2.49
CA TYR A 39 15.21 -7.23 3.15
C TYR A 39 15.56 -6.20 4.22
N ALA A 40 15.43 -4.91 3.92
CA ALA A 40 15.73 -3.84 4.87
C ALA A 40 14.73 -3.83 6.04
N LEU A 41 13.43 -3.92 5.76
CA LEU A 41 12.38 -3.90 6.78
C LEU A 41 12.46 -5.08 7.75
N ASN A 42 12.83 -6.27 7.28
CA ASN A 42 13.03 -7.46 8.13
C ASN A 42 14.21 -7.34 9.11
N ARG A 43 15.01 -6.29 9.02
CA ARG A 43 16.18 -6.03 9.89
C ARG A 43 16.02 -4.78 10.75
N LEU A 44 14.88 -4.09 10.65
CA LEU A 44 14.60 -2.87 11.37
C LEU A 44 13.48 -3.11 12.37
N PRO A 45 13.48 -2.42 13.52
CA PRO A 45 12.35 -2.49 14.44
C PRO A 45 11.09 -1.89 13.78
N PRO A 46 9.93 -2.56 13.85
CA PRO A 46 8.69 -2.04 13.30
C PRO A 46 8.17 -0.87 14.15
N MET A 47 7.54 0.11 13.48
CA MET A 47 7.01 1.33 14.09
C MET A 47 5.60 1.62 13.58
N TYR A 48 4.68 0.72 13.87
CA TYR A 48 3.26 0.87 13.60
C TYR A 48 2.66 2.00 14.43
N ALA A 49 1.85 2.82 13.76
CA ALA A 49 1.02 3.83 14.38
C ALA A 49 -0.41 3.77 13.80
N THR A 50 -1.35 4.20 14.62
CA THR A 50 -2.80 4.26 14.33
C THR A 50 -3.35 5.68 14.34
N THR A 51 -2.57 6.64 14.84
CA THR A 51 -2.97 8.04 14.99
C THR A 51 -1.99 8.96 14.30
N GLN A 52 -2.46 10.12 13.83
CA GLN A 52 -1.60 11.11 13.18
C GLN A 52 -0.45 11.56 14.09
N LYS A 53 -0.74 11.80 15.38
CA LYS A 53 0.29 12.18 16.36
C LYS A 53 1.32 11.08 16.54
N GLY A 54 0.89 9.83 16.69
CA GLY A 54 1.77 8.67 16.78
C GLY A 54 2.64 8.53 15.54
N TRP A 55 2.05 8.68 14.35
CA TRP A 55 2.76 8.63 13.07
C TRP A 55 3.90 9.66 12.98
N ILE A 56 3.62 10.93 13.32
CA ILE A 56 4.63 12.00 13.32
C ILE A 56 5.74 11.68 14.33
N GLN A 57 5.38 11.21 15.53
CA GLN A 57 6.34 10.85 16.57
C GLN A 57 7.24 9.68 16.15
N GLN A 58 6.66 8.62 15.58
CA GLN A 58 7.42 7.47 15.11
C GLN A 58 8.35 7.85 13.95
N ARG A 59 7.91 8.70 13.01
CA ARG A 59 8.77 9.21 11.93
C ARG A 59 9.95 10.01 12.48
N LYS A 60 9.70 10.89 13.45
CA LYS A 60 10.76 11.65 14.11
C LYS A 60 11.73 10.71 14.82
N LEU A 61 11.22 9.76 15.60
CA LEU A 61 12.03 8.77 16.32
C LEU A 61 12.90 7.94 15.38
N ALA A 62 12.34 7.47 14.27
CA ALA A 62 13.06 6.71 13.26
C ALA A 62 14.19 7.54 12.61
N ARG A 63 13.93 8.80 12.26
CA ARG A 63 14.97 9.70 11.73
C ARG A 63 16.06 10.00 12.75
N ASP A 64 15.70 10.21 14.00
CA ASP A 64 16.67 10.60 15.03
C ASP A 64 17.51 9.40 15.50
N ARG A 65 16.90 8.21 15.67
CA ARG A 65 17.56 7.05 16.30
C ARG A 65 17.91 5.91 15.36
N LEU A 66 17.14 5.71 14.29
CA LEU A 66 17.30 4.56 13.41
C LEU A 66 18.01 4.88 12.09
N GLN A 67 18.30 6.14 11.79
CA GLN A 67 18.89 6.52 10.50
C GLN A 67 20.15 5.71 10.15
N HIS A 68 21.06 5.51 11.11
CA HIS A 68 22.25 4.69 10.88
C HIS A 68 21.92 3.23 10.57
N GLN A 69 20.94 2.65 11.26
CA GLN A 69 20.48 1.27 11.02
C GLN A 69 19.80 1.16 9.66
N VAL A 70 18.93 2.13 9.31
CA VAL A 70 18.27 2.21 8.01
C VAL A 70 19.31 2.28 6.89
N ASN A 71 20.27 3.21 7.00
CA ASN A 71 21.32 3.37 6.00
C ASN A 71 22.13 2.07 5.79
N SER A 72 22.47 1.40 6.89
CA SER A 72 23.21 0.13 6.86
C SER A 72 22.37 -1.01 6.25
N ALA A 73 21.12 -1.16 6.69
CA ALA A 73 20.20 -2.19 6.21
C ALA A 73 19.93 -2.02 4.71
N VAL A 74 19.65 -0.79 4.25
CA VAL A 74 19.45 -0.48 2.83
C VAL A 74 20.72 -0.74 2.02
N ARG A 75 21.89 -0.34 2.52
CA ARG A 75 23.16 -0.61 1.83
C ARG A 75 23.40 -2.11 1.66
N GLN A 76 23.19 -2.88 2.72
CA GLN A 76 23.31 -4.34 2.67
C GLN A 76 22.29 -4.96 1.71
N ALA A 77 21.05 -4.46 1.71
CA ALA A 77 20.00 -4.88 0.80
C ALA A 77 20.41 -4.63 -0.66
N LEU A 78 20.91 -3.44 -0.99
CA LEU A 78 21.35 -3.10 -2.34
C LEU A 78 22.55 -3.92 -2.82
N MET A 79 23.43 -4.35 -1.90
CA MET A 79 24.56 -5.23 -2.25
C MET A 79 24.14 -6.68 -2.44
N GLY A 80 23.24 -7.19 -1.58
CA GLY A 80 22.83 -8.59 -1.57
C GLY A 80 21.69 -8.94 -2.53
N VAL A 81 20.79 -7.99 -2.79
CA VAL A 81 19.64 -8.17 -3.70
C VAL A 81 20.06 -7.78 -5.12
N ARG A 82 20.76 -8.69 -5.79
CA ARG A 82 20.97 -8.62 -7.23
C ARG A 82 19.95 -9.50 -7.93
N ARG A 83 19.35 -8.99 -9.00
CA ARG A 83 18.44 -9.74 -9.86
C ARG A 83 19.25 -10.85 -10.54
N ASP A 84 19.12 -12.06 -10.00
CA ASP A 84 19.69 -13.25 -10.62
C ASP A 84 18.90 -13.57 -11.89
N PRO A 85 19.50 -13.51 -13.09
CA PRO A 85 18.83 -13.79 -14.35
C PRO A 85 18.29 -15.22 -14.43
N LEU A 86 18.86 -16.15 -13.66
CA LEU A 86 18.46 -17.56 -13.63
C LEU A 86 17.34 -17.83 -12.61
N ARG A 87 17.02 -16.85 -11.76
CA ARG A 87 15.97 -16.99 -10.75
C ARG A 87 14.61 -16.81 -11.41
N THR A 88 13.84 -17.88 -11.45
CA THR A 88 12.44 -17.83 -11.88
C THR A 88 11.67 -16.86 -10.97
N SER A 89 10.96 -15.90 -11.56
CA SER A 89 10.10 -14.99 -10.82
C SER A 89 8.96 -15.77 -10.18
N ASP A 90 8.95 -15.84 -8.86
CA ASP A 90 7.90 -16.46 -8.06
C ASP A 90 7.23 -15.38 -7.21
N PRO A 91 6.37 -14.53 -7.81
CA PRO A 91 5.78 -13.39 -7.13
C PRO A 91 4.83 -13.83 -6.00
N LEU A 92 4.57 -12.93 -5.06
CA LEU A 92 3.54 -13.17 -4.05
C LEU A 92 2.17 -13.47 -4.68
N PRO A 93 1.39 -14.39 -4.10
CA PRO A 93 0.03 -14.66 -4.57
C PRO A 93 -0.83 -13.40 -4.44
N PRO A 94 -1.74 -13.15 -5.41
CA PRO A 94 -2.53 -11.93 -5.47
C PRO A 94 -3.44 -11.74 -4.25
N THR A 95 -3.82 -12.82 -3.58
CA THR A 95 -4.65 -12.80 -2.36
C THR A 95 -3.95 -12.10 -1.19
N GLU A 96 -2.63 -12.21 -1.07
CA GLU A 96 -1.85 -11.56 0.01
C GLU A 96 -1.53 -10.09 -0.27
N LEU A 97 -1.71 -9.66 -1.51
CA LEU A 97 -1.51 -8.29 -1.97
C LEU A 97 -2.83 -7.54 -2.15
N GLN A 98 -3.96 -8.12 -1.74
CA GLN A 98 -5.26 -7.46 -1.80
C GLN A 98 -5.25 -6.24 -0.86
N SER A 99 -5.35 -5.07 -1.46
CA SER A 99 -5.51 -3.81 -0.77
C SER A 99 -6.25 -2.83 -1.68
N GLN A 100 -6.85 -1.80 -1.09
CA GLN A 100 -7.49 -0.72 -1.82
C GLN A 100 -6.50 -0.04 -2.80
N ALA A 101 -5.26 0.22 -2.34
CA ALA A 101 -4.17 0.74 -3.16
C ALA A 101 -3.85 -0.17 -4.36
N ARG A 102 -3.97 -1.49 -4.22
CA ARG A 102 -3.76 -2.44 -5.31
C ARG A 102 -4.88 -2.39 -6.35
N SER A 103 -6.12 -2.23 -5.91
CA SER A 103 -7.25 -2.02 -6.80
C SER A 103 -7.10 -0.72 -7.58
N LEU A 104 -6.68 0.38 -6.92
CA LEU A 104 -6.35 1.63 -7.60
C LEU A 104 -5.24 1.44 -8.62
N LEU A 105 -4.17 0.70 -8.28
CA LEU A 105 -3.10 0.39 -9.22
C LEU A 105 -3.58 -0.42 -10.44
N LYS A 106 -4.53 -1.34 -10.25
CA LYS A 106 -5.16 -2.04 -11.39
C LYS A 106 -5.95 -1.06 -12.26
N LEU A 107 -6.71 -0.15 -11.66
CA LEU A 107 -7.48 0.87 -12.38
C LEU A 107 -6.58 1.84 -13.16
N GLN A 108 -5.46 2.26 -12.58
CA GLN A 108 -4.44 3.05 -13.26
C GLN A 108 -3.95 2.36 -14.54
N ARG A 109 -3.73 1.04 -14.49
CA ARG A 109 -3.33 0.24 -15.66
C ARG A 109 -4.42 0.11 -16.71
N ILE A 110 -5.67 -0.10 -16.28
CA ILE A 110 -6.80 -0.26 -17.21
C ILE A 110 -7.07 1.06 -17.96
N LEU A 111 -6.95 2.19 -17.26
CA LEU A 111 -7.23 3.53 -17.78
C LEU A 111 -6.00 4.23 -18.40
N ASP A 112 -4.83 3.59 -18.38
CA ASP A 112 -3.53 4.12 -18.84
C ASP A 112 -3.21 5.51 -18.23
N ARG A 113 -3.53 5.68 -16.93
CA ARG A 113 -3.28 6.89 -16.16
C ARG A 113 -2.58 6.55 -14.85
N ASP A 114 -1.27 6.76 -14.81
CA ASP A 114 -0.43 6.43 -13.66
C ASP A 114 -0.59 7.40 -12.47
N ASP A 115 -1.17 8.58 -12.69
CA ASP A 115 -1.37 9.65 -11.70
C ASP A 115 -2.78 9.68 -11.08
N LEU A 116 -3.60 8.66 -11.39
CA LEU A 116 -4.99 8.61 -10.97
C LEU A 116 -5.13 8.42 -9.46
N LYS A 117 -5.86 9.30 -8.79
CA LYS A 117 -6.34 9.13 -7.42
C LYS A 117 -7.78 8.63 -7.43
N TRP A 118 -8.27 8.13 -6.28
CA TRP A 118 -9.64 7.64 -6.15
C TRP A 118 -10.70 8.64 -6.61
N LYS A 119 -10.56 9.92 -6.21
CA LYS A 119 -11.46 11.00 -6.65
C LYS A 119 -11.54 11.21 -8.18
N ASP A 120 -10.47 10.86 -8.89
CA ASP A 120 -10.35 11.04 -10.34
C ASP A 120 -10.80 9.79 -11.12
N VAL A 121 -11.04 8.66 -10.44
CA VAL A 121 -11.49 7.41 -11.08
C VAL A 121 -12.87 7.58 -11.74
N PRO A 122 -13.94 8.06 -11.07
CA PRO A 122 -15.25 8.16 -11.69
C PRO A 122 -15.28 8.99 -12.99
N PRO A 123 -14.69 10.21 -13.06
CA PRO A 123 -14.68 10.98 -14.30
C PRO A 123 -13.81 10.33 -15.38
N ALA A 124 -12.70 9.66 -15.01
CA ALA A 124 -11.87 8.94 -15.96
C ALA A 124 -12.60 7.74 -16.58
N VAL A 125 -13.37 6.99 -15.79
CA VAL A 125 -14.19 5.87 -16.27
C VAL A 125 -15.32 6.38 -17.17
N ALA A 126 -16.01 7.45 -16.77
CA ALA A 126 -17.06 8.05 -17.59
C ALA A 126 -16.53 8.50 -18.96
N ALA A 127 -15.36 9.16 -18.99
CA ALA A 127 -14.69 9.55 -20.24
C ALA A 127 -14.26 8.34 -21.07
N ALA A 128 -13.78 7.28 -20.42
CA ALA A 128 -13.34 6.06 -21.09
C ALA A 128 -14.51 5.25 -21.71
N ILE A 129 -15.71 5.34 -21.13
CA ILE A 129 -16.94 4.78 -21.71
C ILE A 129 -17.41 5.64 -22.89
N ALA A 130 -17.29 6.97 -22.79
CA ALA A 130 -17.73 7.90 -23.83
C ALA A 130 -16.85 7.89 -25.10
N THR A 131 -15.55 7.57 -24.99
CA THR A 131 -14.60 7.60 -26.11
C THR A 131 -13.93 6.25 -26.33
N PRO A 132 -14.62 5.26 -26.96
CA PRO A 132 -14.07 3.92 -27.19
C PRO A 132 -12.95 3.86 -28.26
N GLU A 133 -12.81 4.88 -29.12
CA GLU A 133 -11.95 4.86 -30.31
C GLU A 133 -10.43 4.93 -30.04
N ALA A 134 -10.00 5.35 -28.85
CA ALA A 134 -8.57 5.52 -28.54
C ALA A 134 -7.79 4.21 -28.26
N ARG A 135 -8.42 3.04 -28.40
CA ARG A 135 -7.90 1.75 -27.90
C ARG A 135 -7.41 0.74 -28.94
N LEU A 136 -7.45 1.06 -30.23
CA LEU A 136 -7.04 0.14 -31.31
C LEU A 136 -5.52 -0.06 -31.43
N ILE A 137 -4.70 0.46 -30.51
CA ILE A 137 -3.24 0.23 -30.52
C ILE A 137 -2.90 -0.99 -29.66
N PRO A 138 -2.20 -2.03 -30.18
CA PRO A 138 -1.90 -3.26 -29.45
C PRO A 138 -1.15 -3.00 -28.12
N ARG A 139 -1.75 -3.46 -27.01
CA ARG A 139 -1.15 -3.49 -25.68
C ARG A 139 0.11 -4.38 -25.68
N GLN A 140 1.30 -3.79 -25.79
CA GLN A 140 2.53 -4.52 -25.46
C GLN A 140 2.67 -4.64 -23.93
N PRO A 141 2.98 -5.84 -23.38
CA PRO A 141 3.29 -6.00 -21.96
C PRO A 141 4.67 -5.40 -21.68
N ALA A 142 4.72 -4.08 -21.51
CA ALA A 142 5.94 -3.41 -21.09
C ALA A 142 6.24 -3.78 -19.64
N SER A 143 7.44 -4.30 -19.39
CA SER A 143 7.96 -4.67 -18.07
C SER A 143 7.91 -3.48 -17.09
N PHE A 144 6.92 -3.49 -16.19
CA PHE A 144 6.60 -2.40 -15.25
C PHE A 144 7.66 -2.10 -14.18
N ALA A 145 8.65 -2.95 -13.98
CA ALA A 145 9.76 -2.65 -13.07
C ALA A 145 10.57 -1.40 -13.50
N ARG A 146 10.41 -0.93 -14.74
CA ARG A 146 11.11 0.26 -15.27
C ARG A 146 10.29 1.56 -15.24
N ARG A 147 8.96 1.51 -15.13
CA ARG A 147 8.09 2.69 -15.25
C ARG A 147 7.86 3.43 -13.92
N SER A 148 7.79 2.73 -12.79
CA SER A 148 7.39 3.37 -11.52
C SER A 148 8.31 4.53 -11.06
N VAL A 149 9.61 4.52 -11.40
CA VAL A 149 10.55 5.58 -10.97
C VAL A 149 10.67 6.73 -11.98
N GLN A 150 10.37 6.50 -13.26
CA GLN A 150 10.34 7.58 -14.28
C GLN A 150 9.00 8.31 -14.29
N ASP A 151 7.94 7.68 -13.79
CA ASP A 151 6.58 8.22 -13.83
C ASP A 151 6.14 8.87 -12.49
N ILE A 152 6.70 8.46 -11.34
CA ILE A 152 6.73 9.35 -10.15
C ILE A 152 7.52 10.64 -10.46
N LYS A 153 8.51 10.55 -11.38
CA LYS A 153 9.24 11.73 -11.88
C LYS A 153 8.43 12.59 -12.85
N SER A 154 7.45 12.07 -13.59
CA SER A 154 6.57 12.90 -14.42
C SER A 154 5.63 13.72 -13.53
N TYR A 155 5.19 13.16 -12.39
CA TYR A 155 4.53 13.90 -11.31
C TYR A 155 5.43 14.97 -10.68
N LEU A 156 6.70 14.66 -10.40
CA LEU A 156 7.72 15.65 -9.95
C LEU A 156 8.04 16.70 -11.02
N ARG A 157 7.91 16.39 -12.32
CA ARG A 157 8.15 17.34 -13.42
C ARG A 157 6.99 18.31 -13.58
N ARG A 158 5.75 17.87 -13.36
CA ARG A 158 4.55 18.72 -13.47
C ARG A 158 4.44 19.69 -12.29
N SER A 159 4.83 19.28 -11.08
CA SER A 159 4.92 20.18 -9.92
C SER A 159 6.18 21.07 -9.90
N LYS A 160 7.23 20.71 -10.66
CA LYS A 160 8.46 21.53 -10.85
C LYS A 160 8.50 22.36 -12.13
N SER A 161 7.40 22.50 -12.87
CA SER A 161 7.34 23.40 -14.03
C SER A 161 7.39 24.90 -13.68
N TYR A 162 7.74 25.25 -12.44
CA TYR A 162 8.22 26.58 -12.09
C TYR A 162 9.73 26.53 -11.85
N LYS A 163 10.52 26.95 -12.86
CA LYS A 163 11.96 27.16 -12.69
C LYS A 163 12.17 28.31 -11.69
N PRO A 164 12.79 28.10 -10.52
CA PRO A 164 13.30 29.23 -9.76
C PRO A 164 14.52 29.75 -10.53
N ARG A 165 14.43 30.99 -11.01
CA ARG A 165 15.61 31.72 -11.45
C ARG A 165 16.59 31.76 -10.29
N SER A 166 17.81 31.29 -10.55
CA SER A 166 18.92 31.36 -9.64
C SER A 166 19.32 32.82 -9.40
N SER A 167 19.13 33.31 -8.18
CA SER A 167 20.08 34.18 -7.46
C SER A 167 19.43 34.70 -6.18
N ASP A 168 20.02 34.36 -5.05
CA ASP A 168 19.97 35.04 -3.75
C ASP A 168 18.62 35.30 -3.05
N ASN A 169 18.70 35.20 -1.71
CA ASN A 169 17.71 35.54 -0.68
C ASN A 169 16.59 34.53 -0.35
N SER A 170 16.76 33.94 0.84
CA SER A 170 15.72 33.56 1.83
C SER A 170 14.36 33.13 1.27
N VAL A 171 14.29 31.88 0.81
CA VAL A 171 13.05 31.27 0.31
C VAL A 171 12.06 31.06 1.47
N ARG A 172 11.07 31.96 1.56
CA ARG A 172 9.76 31.65 2.14
C ARG A 172 9.10 30.60 1.22
N VAL A 173 9.27 29.32 1.56
CA VAL A 173 8.47 28.26 0.94
C VAL A 173 7.01 28.55 1.30
N SER A 174 6.14 28.72 0.31
CA SER A 174 4.72 29.01 0.54
C SER A 174 4.09 27.83 1.28
N GLU A 175 3.19 28.09 2.24
CA GLU A 175 2.51 27.03 3.00
C GLU A 175 1.77 26.03 2.09
N GLN A 176 1.34 26.48 0.91
CA GLN A 176 0.71 25.64 -0.11
C GLN A 176 1.68 24.62 -0.72
N ASP A 177 2.95 25.00 -0.95
CA ASP A 177 3.98 24.10 -1.47
C ASP A 177 4.34 23.02 -0.45
N PHE A 178 4.35 23.39 0.84
CA PHE A 178 4.59 22.46 1.93
C PHE A 178 3.46 21.44 2.07
N ARG A 179 2.19 21.90 1.99
CA ARG A 179 1.02 21.02 2.03
C ARG A 179 1.01 20.04 0.87
N ALA A 180 1.16 20.52 -0.36
CA ALA A 180 1.20 19.66 -1.55
C ALA A 180 2.33 18.61 -1.47
N SER A 181 3.50 18.99 -0.97
CA SER A 181 4.62 18.07 -0.75
C SER A 181 4.32 16.98 0.30
N SER A 182 3.61 17.33 1.39
CA SER A 182 3.18 16.36 2.40
C SER A 182 2.19 15.36 1.83
N GLU A 183 1.20 15.84 1.07
CA GLU A 183 0.18 14.97 0.49
C GLU A 183 0.75 13.96 -0.49
N VAL A 184 1.78 14.35 -1.24
CA VAL A 184 2.46 13.45 -2.17
C VAL A 184 3.15 12.32 -1.42
N ARG A 185 3.89 12.63 -0.34
CA ARG A 185 4.56 11.59 0.46
C ARG A 185 3.56 10.65 1.12
N GLU A 186 2.43 11.18 1.58
CA GLU A 186 1.37 10.39 2.15
C GLU A 186 0.74 9.44 1.12
N PHE A 187 0.49 9.93 -0.10
CA PHE A 187 0.00 9.09 -1.19
C PHE A 187 1.03 8.02 -1.62
N GLU A 188 2.31 8.38 -1.68
CA GLU A 188 3.40 7.43 -1.98
C GLU A 188 3.46 6.30 -0.94
N SER A 189 3.33 6.65 0.34
CA SER A 189 3.25 5.67 1.44
C SER A 189 2.00 4.80 1.33
N TYR A 190 0.85 5.38 0.97
CA TYR A 190 -0.38 4.63 0.72
C TYR A 190 -0.20 3.58 -0.39
N MET A 191 0.43 3.96 -1.50
CA MET A 191 0.64 3.12 -2.69
C MET A 191 1.84 2.15 -2.60
N ALA A 192 2.78 2.38 -1.68
CA ALA A 192 4.06 1.68 -1.64
C ALA A 192 3.95 0.14 -1.69
N GLY A 193 3.17 -0.47 -0.79
CA GLY A 193 3.00 -1.92 -0.75
C GLY A 193 2.42 -2.50 -2.05
N ALA A 194 1.48 -1.78 -2.66
CA ALA A 194 0.86 -2.19 -3.93
C ALA A 194 1.82 -2.09 -5.12
N VAL A 195 2.66 -1.05 -5.16
CA VAL A 195 3.63 -0.81 -6.25
C VAL A 195 4.81 -1.78 -6.16
N TYR A 196 5.36 -1.97 -4.97
CA TYR A 196 6.58 -2.76 -4.76
C TYR A 196 6.32 -4.25 -4.46
N ASN A 197 5.06 -4.67 -4.35
CA ASN A 197 4.63 -6.07 -4.12
C ASN A 197 5.30 -6.72 -2.91
N TYR A 198 5.35 -6.01 -1.79
CA TYR A 198 5.73 -6.57 -0.50
C TYR A 198 4.52 -6.57 0.44
N SER A 199 4.49 -7.52 1.38
CA SER A 199 3.45 -7.60 2.40
C SER A 199 4.03 -8.18 3.69
N ASN A 200 3.63 -7.64 4.84
CA ASN A 200 3.98 -8.20 6.14
C ASN A 200 2.98 -9.30 6.51
N ILE A 201 3.46 -10.53 6.64
CA ILE A 201 2.61 -11.70 6.86
C ILE A 201 1.90 -11.63 8.22
N LEU A 202 2.55 -11.03 9.21
CA LEU A 202 1.99 -10.93 10.55
C LEU A 202 0.77 -10.03 10.62
N GLU A 203 0.60 -9.12 9.67
CA GLU A 203 -0.48 -8.14 9.71
C GLU A 203 -1.84 -8.84 9.79
N ASN A 204 -2.21 -9.60 8.76
CA ASN A 204 -3.49 -10.31 8.72
C ASN A 204 -3.63 -11.35 9.84
N LEU A 205 -2.52 -12.02 10.19
CA LEU A 205 -2.53 -13.04 11.24
C LEU A 205 -2.83 -12.41 12.61
N VAL A 206 -2.13 -11.34 12.98
CA VAL A 206 -2.33 -10.64 14.24
C VAL A 206 -3.74 -10.07 14.32
N THR A 207 -4.27 -9.49 13.23
CA THR A 207 -5.67 -9.03 13.17
C THR A 207 -6.63 -10.18 13.45
N SER A 208 -6.46 -11.33 12.79
CA SER A 208 -7.35 -12.50 13.00
C SER A 208 -7.28 -13.06 14.43
N VAL A 209 -6.12 -12.98 15.07
CA VAL A 209 -5.94 -13.41 16.45
C VAL A 209 -6.56 -12.39 17.39
N ALA A 210 -6.33 -11.09 17.17
CA ALA A 210 -6.91 -10.01 17.95
C ALA A 210 -8.45 -10.06 17.92
N LEU A 211 -9.05 -10.18 16.74
CA LEU A 211 -10.49 -10.36 16.57
C LEU A 211 -11.04 -11.52 17.41
N ARG A 212 -10.40 -12.69 17.35
CA ARG A 212 -10.80 -13.87 18.14
C ARG A 212 -10.61 -13.70 19.64
N GLN A 213 -9.66 -12.88 20.08
CA GLN A 213 -9.46 -12.61 21.52
C GLN A 213 -10.47 -11.59 22.03
N ILE A 214 -10.76 -10.54 21.26
CA ILE A 214 -11.73 -9.51 21.61
C ILE A 214 -13.15 -10.09 21.63
N ALA A 215 -13.49 -10.96 20.68
CA ALA A 215 -14.80 -11.64 20.64
C ALA A 215 -15.08 -12.54 21.85
N LYS A 216 -14.08 -12.87 22.67
CA LYS A 216 -14.24 -13.65 23.91
C LYS A 216 -14.48 -12.76 25.14
N LEU A 217 -14.38 -11.45 25.00
CA LEU A 217 -14.56 -10.50 26.10
C LEU A 217 -16.04 -10.10 26.23
N ASN A 218 -16.37 -9.51 27.36
CA ASN A 218 -17.69 -8.94 27.59
C ASN A 218 -17.94 -7.75 26.64
N PRO A 219 -19.16 -7.57 26.12
CA PRO A 219 -19.48 -6.53 25.14
C PRO A 219 -19.15 -5.10 25.62
N GLU A 220 -19.31 -4.81 26.92
CA GLU A 220 -18.97 -3.50 27.50
C GLU A 220 -17.49 -3.12 27.35
N VAL A 221 -16.60 -4.11 27.39
CA VAL A 221 -15.16 -3.90 27.21
C VAL A 221 -14.82 -3.78 25.73
N VAL A 222 -15.57 -4.48 24.86
CA VAL A 222 -15.38 -4.45 23.41
C VAL A 222 -15.65 -3.05 22.85
N ASP A 223 -16.71 -2.38 23.32
CA ASP A 223 -17.07 -1.03 22.85
C ASP A 223 -16.03 0.03 23.17
N GLN A 224 -15.18 -0.21 24.17
CA GLN A 224 -14.09 0.69 24.56
C GLN A 224 -12.75 0.35 23.88
N LEU A 225 -12.67 -0.77 23.16
CA LEU A 225 -11.41 -1.25 22.59
C LEU A 225 -11.28 -0.84 21.11
N ASN A 226 -10.25 -0.05 20.81
CA ASN A 226 -9.83 0.14 19.43
C ASN A 226 -9.01 -1.07 18.96
N MET A 227 -9.54 -1.83 18.00
CA MET A 227 -8.87 -2.99 17.42
C MET A 227 -7.52 -2.62 16.78
N ASP A 228 -7.45 -1.49 16.09
CA ASP A 228 -6.23 -1.10 15.37
C ASP A 228 -5.09 -0.80 16.34
N ASP A 229 -5.40 -0.24 17.51
CA ASP A 229 -4.41 0.00 18.57
C ASP A 229 -3.87 -1.33 19.11
N VAL A 230 -4.73 -2.34 19.28
CA VAL A 230 -4.32 -3.69 19.72
C VAL A 230 -3.36 -4.30 18.71
N VAL A 231 -3.68 -4.18 17.43
CA VAL A 231 -2.83 -4.74 16.38
C VAL A 231 -1.51 -3.98 16.26
N ALA A 232 -1.52 -2.66 16.24
CA ALA A 232 -0.30 -1.86 16.17
C ALA A 232 0.62 -2.11 17.38
N TYR A 233 0.04 -2.20 18.57
CA TYR A 233 0.78 -2.54 19.79
C TYR A 233 1.41 -3.93 19.72
N ALA A 234 0.70 -4.91 19.18
CA ALA A 234 1.21 -6.26 19.01
C ALA A 234 2.32 -6.33 17.93
N LEU A 235 2.11 -5.72 16.77
CA LEU A 235 3.08 -5.71 15.67
C LEU A 235 4.38 -4.98 16.03
N ASN A 236 4.31 -3.94 16.87
CA ASN A 236 5.50 -3.25 17.38
C ASN A 236 6.40 -4.09 18.30
N ARG A 237 5.96 -5.30 18.67
CA ARG A 237 6.67 -6.20 19.59
C ARG A 237 7.01 -7.54 18.97
N LEU A 238 6.54 -7.78 17.76
CA LEU A 238 6.85 -8.97 17.00
C LEU A 238 7.94 -8.62 15.98
N PRO A 239 8.82 -9.56 15.63
CA PRO A 239 9.77 -9.34 14.55
C PRO A 239 9.01 -9.18 13.21
N PRO A 240 9.37 -8.20 12.38
CA PRO A 240 8.72 -7.98 11.10
C PRO A 240 9.00 -9.13 10.14
N MET A 241 7.98 -9.54 9.37
CA MET A 241 8.08 -10.65 8.41
C MET A 241 7.48 -10.26 7.07
N TYR A 242 8.21 -9.41 6.35
CA TYR A 242 7.93 -9.01 4.99
C TYR A 242 8.35 -10.08 4.00
N ALA A 243 7.45 -10.40 3.08
CA ALA A 243 7.70 -11.30 1.95
C ALA A 243 7.47 -10.57 0.62
N THR A 244 8.11 -11.11 -0.42
CA THR A 244 7.99 -10.65 -1.82
C THR A 244 7.85 -11.80 -2.81
N SER A 245 7.92 -13.05 -2.33
CA SER A 245 7.78 -14.27 -3.12
C SER A 245 6.90 -15.31 -2.43
N ASP A 246 6.24 -16.17 -3.20
CA ASP A 246 5.41 -17.25 -2.67
C ASP A 246 6.24 -18.28 -1.89
N ARG A 247 7.41 -18.67 -2.39
CA ARG A 247 8.38 -19.49 -1.63
C ARG A 247 8.76 -18.87 -0.27
N GLY A 248 9.04 -17.56 -0.24
CA GLY A 248 9.36 -16.85 0.98
C GLY A 248 8.19 -16.84 1.97
N LEU A 249 6.98 -16.57 1.45
CA LEU A 249 5.73 -16.61 2.20
C LEU A 249 5.49 -17.98 2.85
N LYS A 250 5.61 -19.07 2.08
CA LYS A 250 5.43 -20.44 2.59
C LYS A 250 6.42 -20.76 3.72
N LYS A 251 7.70 -20.40 3.56
CA LYS A 251 8.72 -20.59 4.61
C LYS A 251 8.40 -19.80 5.87
N LEU A 252 8.01 -18.54 5.74
CA LEU A 252 7.66 -17.70 6.88
C LEU A 252 6.39 -18.20 7.58
N ARG A 253 5.38 -18.66 6.84
CA ARG A 253 4.18 -19.30 7.42
C ARG A 253 4.51 -20.55 8.21
N GLN A 254 5.39 -21.40 7.68
CA GLN A 254 5.83 -22.60 8.39
C GLN A 254 6.57 -22.22 9.68
N LYS A 255 7.52 -21.29 9.60
CA LYS A 255 8.23 -20.77 10.78
C LYS A 255 7.26 -20.19 11.83
N ILE A 256 6.28 -19.41 11.41
CA ILE A 256 5.27 -18.84 12.32
C ILE A 256 4.51 -19.95 13.03
N LYS A 257 4.07 -20.96 12.28
CA LYS A 257 3.30 -22.10 12.81
C LYS A 257 4.10 -22.84 13.89
N ASP A 258 5.38 -23.10 13.61
CA ASP A 258 6.23 -23.93 14.45
C ASP A 258 6.76 -23.18 15.68
N GLU A 259 7.18 -21.93 15.53
CA GLU A 259 7.92 -21.20 16.59
C GLU A 259 7.10 -20.08 17.25
N MET A 260 6.23 -19.40 16.50
CA MET A 260 5.72 -18.09 16.91
C MET A 260 4.24 -18.05 17.30
N THR A 261 3.47 -19.10 17.03
CA THR A 261 2.02 -19.13 17.30
C THR A 261 1.70 -18.77 18.76
N HIS A 262 2.43 -19.35 19.72
CA HIS A 262 2.24 -19.08 21.14
C HIS A 262 2.67 -17.66 21.54
N GLU A 263 3.78 -17.18 20.99
CA GLU A 263 4.29 -15.83 21.24
C GLU A 263 3.30 -14.76 20.75
N ILE A 264 2.79 -14.91 19.52
CA ILE A 264 1.79 -14.01 18.93
C ILE A 264 0.55 -13.95 19.81
N ALA A 265 0.01 -15.10 20.22
CA ALA A 265 -1.15 -15.14 21.09
C ALA A 265 -0.89 -14.47 22.45
N ALA A 266 0.30 -14.64 23.03
CA ALA A 266 0.68 -14.02 24.29
C ALA A 266 0.87 -12.50 24.16
N VAL A 267 1.48 -12.02 23.08
CA VAL A 267 1.63 -10.59 22.78
C VAL A 267 0.28 -9.93 22.58
N VAL A 268 -0.62 -10.56 21.81
CA VAL A 268 -1.98 -10.03 21.57
C VAL A 268 -2.79 -9.97 22.86
N ARG A 269 -2.74 -11.01 23.71
CA ARG A 269 -3.40 -10.95 25.03
C ARG A 269 -2.90 -9.79 25.88
N ARG A 270 -1.58 -9.57 25.93
CA ARG A 270 -0.99 -8.42 26.64
C ARG A 270 -1.43 -7.10 26.03
N ALA A 271 -1.56 -7.02 24.71
CA ALA A 271 -2.04 -5.83 24.00
C ALA A 271 -3.47 -5.48 24.42
N VAL A 272 -4.37 -6.46 24.35
CA VAL A 272 -5.76 -6.32 24.78
C VAL A 272 -5.84 -5.86 26.24
N SER A 273 -5.14 -6.53 27.16
CA SER A 273 -5.16 -6.15 28.57
C SER A 273 -4.61 -4.73 28.81
N LYS A 274 -3.58 -4.31 28.06
CA LYS A 274 -3.01 -2.98 28.22
C LYS A 274 -3.96 -1.90 27.73
N ILE A 275 -4.56 -2.10 26.56
CA ILE A 275 -5.44 -1.11 25.94
C ILE A 275 -6.79 -1.05 26.66
N ALA A 276 -7.28 -2.17 27.19
CA ALA A 276 -8.47 -2.18 28.05
C ALA A 276 -8.30 -1.37 29.35
N GLN A 277 -7.06 -1.17 29.81
CA GLN A 277 -6.75 -0.33 30.97
C GLN A 277 -6.53 1.14 30.61
N GLU A 278 -6.36 1.47 29.32
CA GLU A 278 -6.14 2.84 28.87
C GLU A 278 -7.47 3.47 28.46
N PRO A 279 -7.75 4.72 28.88
CA PRO A 279 -8.98 5.39 28.47
C PRO A 279 -8.94 5.63 26.95
N VAL A 280 -10.10 5.50 26.30
CA VAL A 280 -10.26 5.78 24.87
C VAL A 280 -9.79 7.21 24.59
N ARG A 281 -8.75 7.33 23.77
CA ARG A 281 -8.25 8.64 23.31
C ARG A 281 -8.79 8.88 21.91
N LEU A 282 -9.69 9.84 21.78
CA LEU A 282 -10.11 10.37 20.48
C LEU A 282 -8.95 11.18 19.90
N LEU A 283 -8.02 10.50 19.25
CA LEU A 283 -6.94 11.12 18.51
C LEU A 283 -7.29 11.12 17.03
N PRO A 284 -6.85 12.15 16.28
CA PRO A 284 -7.05 12.17 14.85
C PRO A 284 -6.42 10.91 14.24
N PRO A 285 -7.15 10.25 13.34
CA PRO A 285 -6.70 9.03 12.70
C PRO A 285 -5.48 9.28 11.80
N LEU A 286 -4.95 8.23 11.21
CA LEU A 286 -3.87 8.39 10.24
C LEU A 286 -4.30 9.31 9.07
N PRO A 287 -3.38 10.10 8.50
CA PRO A 287 -3.68 10.99 7.37
C PRO A 287 -4.09 10.24 6.09
N PHE A 288 -4.02 8.90 6.10
CA PHE A 288 -4.41 8.05 4.97
C PHE A 288 -5.92 7.79 4.92
N GLU A 289 -6.66 7.99 6.00
CA GLU A 289 -8.12 7.75 6.01
C GLU A 289 -8.85 8.61 4.98
N ARG A 290 -8.36 9.82 4.70
CA ARG A 290 -8.89 10.66 3.61
C ARG A 290 -8.90 9.96 2.26
N PHE A 291 -7.97 9.04 2.00
CA PHE A 291 -7.94 8.28 0.74
C PHE A 291 -8.99 7.16 0.74
N ASN A 292 -9.37 6.66 1.91
CA ASN A 292 -10.47 5.72 2.07
C ASN A 292 -11.80 6.46 1.89
N ASP A 293 -11.94 7.68 2.44
CA ASP A 293 -13.11 8.53 2.21
C ASP A 293 -13.26 8.87 0.71
N GLU A 294 -12.17 9.30 0.06
CA GLU A 294 -12.14 9.53 -1.40
C GLU A 294 -12.53 8.27 -2.19
N GLN A 295 -12.16 7.09 -1.69
CA GLN A 295 -12.51 5.81 -2.30
C GLN A 295 -14.00 5.51 -2.15
N ASP A 296 -14.57 5.66 -0.96
CA ASP A 296 -15.98 5.38 -0.72
C ASP A 296 -16.88 6.30 -1.53
N GLU A 297 -16.50 7.57 -1.64
CA GLU A 297 -17.16 8.52 -2.56
C GLU A 297 -17.02 8.08 -4.03
N ALA A 298 -15.83 7.65 -4.44
CA ALA A 298 -15.58 7.21 -5.81
C ALA A 298 -16.38 5.94 -6.14
N LEU A 299 -16.45 4.98 -5.23
CA LEU A 299 -17.23 3.76 -5.39
C LEU A 299 -18.73 4.08 -5.49
N SER A 300 -19.23 4.98 -4.65
CA SER A 300 -20.63 5.43 -4.72
C SER A 300 -20.97 6.05 -6.07
N LYS A 301 -20.11 6.96 -6.57
CA LYS A 301 -20.26 7.56 -7.91
C LYS A 301 -20.16 6.52 -9.03
N LEU A 302 -19.28 5.53 -8.90
CA LEU A 302 -19.15 4.45 -9.88
C LEU A 302 -20.37 3.53 -9.90
N GLN A 303 -20.99 3.25 -8.75
CA GLN A 303 -22.24 2.50 -8.67
C GLN A 303 -23.37 3.21 -9.42
N GLU A 304 -23.43 4.54 -9.34
CA GLU A 304 -24.38 5.36 -10.09
C GLU A 304 -24.10 5.32 -11.61
N ILE A 305 -22.83 5.55 -12.01
CA ILE A 305 -22.43 5.58 -13.43
C ILE A 305 -22.67 4.22 -14.11
N LEU A 306 -22.29 3.14 -13.42
CA LEU A 306 -22.37 1.77 -13.95
C LEU A 306 -23.72 1.10 -13.66
N LYS A 307 -24.63 1.77 -12.94
CA LYS A 307 -25.94 1.27 -12.50
C LYS A 307 -25.87 -0.10 -11.81
N ARG A 308 -24.77 -0.39 -11.11
CA ARG A 308 -24.50 -1.67 -10.44
C ARG A 308 -24.23 -1.41 -8.96
N LYS A 309 -24.98 -2.09 -8.08
CA LYS A 309 -24.85 -1.97 -6.62
C LYS A 309 -23.85 -2.94 -6.01
N ASP A 310 -23.36 -3.89 -6.80
CA ASP A 310 -22.43 -4.93 -6.34
C ASP A 310 -20.96 -4.49 -6.45
N ILE A 311 -20.68 -3.24 -6.77
CA ILE A 311 -19.32 -2.72 -6.91
C ILE A 311 -18.70 -2.53 -5.52
N THR A 312 -17.62 -3.25 -5.28
CA THR A 312 -16.74 -3.16 -4.12
C THR A 312 -15.34 -2.83 -4.58
N TRP A 313 -14.48 -2.36 -3.68
CA TRP A 313 -13.09 -2.10 -4.02
C TRP A 313 -12.32 -3.33 -4.53
N GLN A 314 -12.77 -4.55 -4.20
CA GLN A 314 -12.13 -5.78 -4.67
C GLN A 314 -12.44 -6.07 -6.14
N ASN A 315 -13.69 -5.83 -6.55
CA ASN A 315 -14.17 -6.17 -7.89
C ASN A 315 -14.18 -4.99 -8.87
N VAL A 316 -14.03 -3.75 -8.40
CA VAL A 316 -14.16 -2.54 -9.21
C VAL A 316 -13.26 -2.57 -10.45
N ALA A 317 -12.03 -3.08 -10.32
CA ALA A 317 -11.12 -3.20 -11.44
C ALA A 317 -11.61 -4.19 -12.49
N ASP A 318 -12.07 -5.36 -12.06
CA ASP A 318 -12.50 -6.44 -12.95
C ASP A 318 -13.86 -6.09 -13.60
N VAL A 319 -14.75 -5.39 -12.88
CA VAL A 319 -16.03 -4.88 -13.41
C VAL A 319 -15.79 -3.79 -14.46
N ILE A 320 -14.88 -2.85 -14.20
CA ILE A 320 -14.55 -1.80 -15.17
C ILE A 320 -13.89 -2.41 -16.40
N GLU A 321 -12.96 -3.36 -16.24
CA GLU A 321 -12.36 -4.08 -17.37
C GLU A 321 -13.44 -4.75 -18.22
N ALA A 322 -14.38 -5.47 -17.62
CA ALA A 322 -15.48 -6.12 -18.34
C ALA A 322 -16.41 -5.13 -19.07
N VAL A 323 -16.75 -4.00 -18.45
CA VAL A 323 -17.59 -2.95 -19.08
C VAL A 323 -16.85 -2.28 -20.25
N LEU A 324 -15.54 -2.11 -20.11
CA LEU A 324 -14.69 -1.49 -21.12
C LEU A 324 -14.39 -2.44 -22.29
N ASP A 325 -14.31 -3.74 -22.06
CA ASP A 325 -14.11 -4.76 -23.10
C ASP A 325 -15.42 -5.08 -23.85
N ASN A 326 -16.57 -5.01 -23.19
CA ASN A 326 -17.89 -5.24 -23.80
C ASN A 326 -18.47 -4.02 -24.57
N GLY A 327 -17.67 -2.97 -24.80
CA GLY A 327 -18.08 -1.82 -25.64
C GLY A 327 -19.12 -0.88 -25.01
N GLY A 328 -19.21 -0.85 -23.67
CA GLY A 328 -20.16 0.00 -22.93
C GLY A 328 -21.36 -0.78 -22.35
N LEU A 329 -22.29 -0.04 -21.73
CA LEU A 329 -23.42 -0.56 -20.93
C LEU A 329 -24.44 -1.44 -21.69
N GLN A 330 -24.24 -1.74 -22.98
CA GLN A 330 -25.23 -2.45 -23.82
C GLN A 330 -25.12 -3.99 -23.78
N GLY A 331 -24.14 -4.57 -23.07
CA GLY A 331 -23.92 -6.03 -23.03
C GLY A 331 -24.48 -6.79 -21.82
N LEU A 332 -25.26 -6.17 -20.93
CA LEU A 332 -25.58 -6.77 -19.62
C LEU A 332 -27.01 -7.33 -19.45
N ASP A 333 -27.86 -7.25 -20.47
CA ASP A 333 -29.22 -7.84 -20.46
C ASP A 333 -29.26 -9.23 -21.10
N SER A 334 -28.51 -10.19 -20.57
CA SER A 334 -28.71 -11.61 -20.90
C SER A 334 -28.74 -12.44 -19.64
N PRO A 335 -29.93 -12.80 -19.11
CA PRO A 335 -30.02 -13.73 -18.02
C PRO A 335 -29.51 -15.10 -18.46
N THR A 336 -28.65 -15.66 -17.62
CA THR A 336 -28.15 -17.03 -17.71
C THR A 336 -29.33 -17.99 -17.76
N THR A 337 -29.71 -18.42 -18.96
CA THR A 337 -30.66 -19.52 -19.12
C THR A 337 -29.88 -20.81 -18.93
N THR A 338 -29.98 -21.37 -17.74
CA THR A 338 -29.70 -22.78 -17.47
C THR A 338 -30.60 -23.61 -18.38
N GLN A 339 -30.04 -24.11 -19.49
CA GLN A 339 -30.64 -25.21 -20.21
C GLN A 339 -30.38 -26.48 -19.39
N MET A 340 -31.43 -26.94 -18.70
CA MET A 340 -31.61 -28.36 -18.44
C MET A 340 -31.74 -29.09 -19.77
N GLY A 341 -30.89 -30.10 -19.96
CA GLY A 341 -30.97 -31.08 -21.04
C GLY A 341 -31.00 -32.48 -20.43
N HIS A 342 -32.03 -33.22 -20.81
CA HIS A 342 -32.48 -34.53 -20.35
C HIS A 342 -31.44 -35.65 -20.28
#